data_AF-X0X6T8-F1
#
_entry.id   AF-X0X6T8-F1
#
_cell.length_a   1.000
_cell.length_b   1.000
_cell.length_c   1.000
_cell.angle_alpha   90.00
_cell.angle_beta   90.00
_cell.angle_gamma   90.00
#
_symmetry.space_group_name_H-M   'P 1'
#
loop_
_entity.id
_entity.type
_entity.pdbx_description
1 polymer ?
#
loop_
_entity_poly.entity_id
_entity_poly.type
_entity_poly.pdbx_seq_one_letter_code
_entity_poly.pdbx_strand_id
1 'polypeptide(L)'
;IPTIRLRYPGQIPGTTGHHWSSSISMATPIAHKGANYGARVIAMTAIDLLANPENVEVAWKYHREVTTADQQWESLIPLDTEPPIFLNEEKMARYRPLLDALRYDPERFDTYLEQLGITYPTVRSPEQE
;
A
#
# COMPACT_ATOMS: atom_id res chain seq x y z
N ILE A 1 5.92 -8.73 -16.12
CA ILE A 1 6.92 -7.67 -15.90
C ILE A 1 7.66 -7.94 -14.58
N PRO A 2 8.94 -7.55 -14.45
CA PRO A 2 9.67 -7.66 -13.19
C PRO A 2 8.96 -6.84 -12.11
N THR A 3 8.77 -7.43 -10.93
CA THR A 3 8.07 -6.80 -9.81
C THR A 3 8.90 -6.91 -8.55
N ILE A 4 9.09 -5.80 -7.86
CA ILE A 4 9.73 -5.76 -6.53
C ILE A 4 8.63 -5.80 -5.47
N ARG A 5 8.70 -6.77 -4.56
CA ARG A 5 7.74 -6.90 -3.45
C ARG A 5 8.38 -6.48 -2.13
N LEU A 6 7.83 -5.45 -1.51
CA LEU A 6 8.16 -5.06 -0.14
C LEU A 6 7.10 -5.58 0.83
N ARG A 7 7.54 -6.19 1.93
CA ARG A 7 6.72 -6.38 3.14
C ARG A 7 7.31 -5.50 4.23
N TYR A 8 6.46 -4.71 4.86
CA TYR A 8 6.83 -3.85 5.99
C TYR A 8 5.88 -4.11 7.17
N PRO A 9 6.32 -3.85 8.41
CA PRO A 9 5.46 -4.00 9.57
C PRO A 9 4.37 -2.93 9.54
N GLY A 10 3.09 -3.31 9.54
CA GLY A 10 1.98 -2.36 9.58
C GLY A 10 0.65 -2.97 10.01
N GLN A 11 0.68 -4.23 10.48
CA GLN A 11 -0.50 -5.01 10.84
C GLN A 11 -0.31 -5.64 12.22
N ILE A 12 -1.42 -5.90 12.92
CA ILE A 12 -1.43 -6.59 14.22
C ILE A 12 -1.20 -8.10 13.99
N PRO A 13 -0.23 -8.73 14.67
CA PRO A 13 0.00 -10.17 14.56
C PRO A 13 -1.24 -11.01 14.90
N GLY A 14 -1.42 -12.14 14.22
CA GLY A 14 -2.53 -13.08 14.46
C GLY A 14 -3.89 -12.65 13.90
N THR A 15 -3.96 -11.55 13.15
CA THR A 15 -5.20 -11.11 12.50
C THR A 15 -5.46 -11.84 11.18
N THR A 16 -6.75 -12.05 10.86
CA THR A 16 -7.16 -12.71 9.60
C THR A 16 -7.12 -11.72 8.44
N GLY A 17 -6.31 -12.00 7.41
CA GLY A 17 -6.27 -11.18 6.20
C GLY A 17 -7.65 -11.04 5.54
N HIS A 18 -7.96 -9.87 4.99
CA HIS A 18 -9.25 -9.55 4.34
C HIS A 18 -10.49 -9.65 5.26
N HIS A 19 -10.30 -9.64 6.60
CA HIS A 19 -11.39 -9.57 7.58
C HIS A 19 -11.52 -8.15 8.16
N TRP A 20 -12.74 -7.71 8.50
CA TRP A 20 -12.98 -6.35 9.01
C TRP A 20 -12.20 -6.05 10.30
N SER A 21 -11.99 -7.04 11.17
CA SER A 21 -11.19 -6.83 12.39
C SER A 21 -9.74 -6.47 12.11
N SER A 22 -9.23 -6.81 10.92
CA SER A 22 -7.87 -6.44 10.50
C SER A 22 -7.77 -4.99 10.05
N SER A 23 -8.88 -4.31 9.71
CA SER A 23 -8.83 -2.92 9.26
C SER A 23 -8.54 -1.94 10.39
N ILE A 24 -8.72 -2.36 11.66
CA ILE A 24 -8.45 -1.51 12.82
C ILE A 24 -6.99 -1.08 12.91
N SER A 25 -6.06 -1.89 12.39
CA SER A 25 -4.63 -1.58 12.39
C SER A 25 -4.34 -0.24 11.70
N MET A 26 -5.10 0.12 10.65
CA MET A 26 -4.89 1.35 9.89
C MET A 26 -5.14 2.61 10.73
N ALA A 27 -5.92 2.51 11.80
CA ALA A 27 -6.16 3.58 12.76
C ALA A 27 -5.12 3.62 13.90
N THR A 28 -3.99 2.92 13.78
CA THR A 28 -2.98 2.82 14.86
C THR A 28 -1.62 3.38 14.44
N PRO A 29 -0.81 3.88 15.41
CA PRO A 29 0.55 4.34 15.16
C PRO A 29 1.47 3.34 14.45
N ILE A 30 1.28 2.02 14.64
CA ILE A 30 2.13 1.01 14.01
C ILE A 30 1.94 0.97 12.50
N ALA A 31 0.70 1.09 12.00
CA ALA A 31 0.42 1.15 10.57
C ALA A 31 1.00 2.42 9.95
N HIS A 32 0.82 3.57 10.59
CA HIS A 32 1.36 4.85 10.12
C HIS A 32 2.89 4.82 10.05
N LYS A 33 3.56 4.45 11.15
CA LYS A 33 5.03 4.36 11.21
C LYS A 33 5.55 3.38 10.16
N GLY A 34 4.95 2.20 10.11
CA GLY A 34 5.23 1.16 9.13
C GLY A 34 5.17 1.63 7.69
N ALA A 35 4.05 2.23 7.31
CA ALA A 35 3.81 2.75 5.98
C ALA A 35 4.78 3.89 5.62
N ASN A 36 5.12 4.76 6.57
CA ASN A 36 6.09 5.84 6.34
C ASN A 36 7.48 5.28 6.01
N TYR A 37 7.99 4.31 6.78
CA TYR A 37 9.26 3.65 6.43
C TYR A 37 9.16 2.83 5.15
N GLY A 38 8.05 2.12 4.93
CA GLY A 38 7.82 1.38 3.69
C GLY A 38 7.84 2.29 2.45
N ALA A 39 7.21 3.46 2.54
CA ALA A 39 7.21 4.47 1.48
C ALA A 39 8.62 5.00 1.20
N ARG A 40 9.44 5.22 2.23
CA ARG A 40 10.86 5.63 2.04
C ARG A 40 11.66 4.56 1.31
N VAL A 41 11.49 3.28 1.66
CA VAL A 41 12.16 2.18 0.95
C VAL A 41 11.73 2.15 -0.52
N ILE A 42 10.41 2.24 -0.80
CA ILE A 42 9.90 2.27 -2.18
C ILE A 42 10.47 3.46 -2.96
N ALA A 43 10.48 4.66 -2.36
CA ALA A 43 11.03 5.85 -3.00
C ALA A 43 12.53 5.72 -3.30
N MET A 44 13.31 5.22 -2.33
CA MET A 44 14.73 4.98 -2.53
C MET A 44 15.01 3.88 -3.56
N THR A 45 14.20 2.83 -3.61
CA THR A 45 14.27 1.82 -4.67
C THR A 45 13.98 2.43 -6.05
N ALA A 46 12.99 3.31 -6.16
CA ALA A 46 12.70 4.00 -7.42
C ALA A 46 13.87 4.91 -7.85
N ILE A 47 14.44 5.67 -6.91
CA ILE A 47 15.64 6.50 -7.16
C ILE A 47 16.81 5.63 -7.61
N ASP A 48 17.06 4.50 -6.95
CA ASP A 48 18.15 3.59 -7.30
C ASP A 48 17.99 3.01 -8.71
N LEU A 49 16.78 2.61 -9.09
CA LEU A 49 16.50 2.13 -10.45
C LEU A 49 16.67 3.23 -11.53
N LEU A 50 16.37 4.49 -11.18
CA LEU A 50 16.55 5.63 -12.09
C LEU A 50 18.02 6.04 -12.23
N ALA A 51 18.77 5.98 -11.12
CA ALA A 51 20.19 6.33 -11.10
C ALA A 51 21.08 5.26 -11.74
N ASN A 52 20.70 3.98 -11.59
CA ASN A 52 21.46 2.81 -12.02
C ASN A 52 20.61 1.96 -12.98
N PRO A 53 20.47 2.37 -14.26
CA PRO A 53 19.60 1.69 -15.23
C PRO A 53 19.98 0.22 -15.48
N GLU A 54 21.22 -0.19 -15.20
CA GLU A 54 21.66 -1.58 -15.24
C GLU A 54 20.87 -2.49 -14.28
N ASN A 55 20.33 -1.95 -13.18
CA ASN A 55 19.50 -2.71 -12.25
C ASN A 55 18.16 -3.12 -12.90
N VAL A 56 17.66 -2.32 -13.85
CA VAL A 56 16.47 -2.67 -14.65
C VAL A 56 16.76 -3.87 -15.54
N GLU A 57 17.93 -3.91 -16.18
CA GLU A 57 18.35 -5.05 -17.00
C GLU A 57 18.53 -6.33 -16.18
N VAL A 58 19.13 -6.23 -14.99
CA VAL A 58 19.24 -7.35 -14.04
C VAL A 58 17.86 -7.87 -13.62
N ALA A 59 16.92 -6.97 -13.30
CA ALA A 59 15.56 -7.36 -12.94
C ALA A 59 14.82 -8.07 -14.09
N TRP A 60 15.00 -7.59 -15.32
CA TRP A 60 14.47 -8.21 -16.52
C TRP A 60 15.07 -9.59 -16.81
N LYS A 61 16.38 -9.72 -16.63
CA LYS A 61 17.08 -11.00 -16.75
C LYS A 61 16.51 -12.01 -15.76
N TYR A 62 16.43 -11.66 -14.47
CA TYR A 62 15.84 -12.52 -13.45
C TYR A 62 14.37 -12.87 -13.74
N HIS A 63 13.58 -11.90 -14.20
CA HIS A 63 12.19 -12.15 -14.55
C HIS A 63 12.06 -13.22 -15.64
N ARG A 64 12.81 -13.09 -16.74
CA ARG A 64 12.76 -14.02 -17.87
C ARG A 64 13.37 -15.39 -17.56
N GLU A 65 14.54 -15.39 -16.93
CA GLU A 65 15.35 -16.60 -16.74
C GLU A 65 14.99 -17.39 -15.48
N VAL A 66 14.27 -16.77 -14.52
CA VAL A 66 13.91 -17.41 -13.26
C VAL A 66 12.41 -17.33 -12.99
N THR A 67 11.82 -16.13 -13.01
CA THR A 67 10.41 -15.96 -12.59
C THR A 67 9.43 -16.61 -13.57
N THR A 68 9.69 -16.47 -14.87
CA THR A 68 8.81 -16.94 -15.95
C THR A 68 9.52 -17.98 -16.84
N ALA A 69 10.58 -18.62 -16.34
CA ALA A 69 11.39 -19.55 -17.14
C ALA A 69 10.53 -20.68 -17.74
N ASP A 70 9.61 -21.20 -16.92
CA ASP A 70 8.77 -22.36 -17.26
C ASP A 70 7.31 -21.98 -17.50
N GLN A 71 6.99 -20.67 -17.57
CA GLN A 71 5.61 -20.19 -17.64
C GLN A 71 5.44 -19.11 -18.70
N GLN A 72 4.53 -19.35 -19.63
CA GLN A 72 4.01 -18.30 -20.51
C GLN A 72 2.70 -17.78 -19.93
N TRP A 73 2.63 -16.47 -19.70
CA TRP A 73 1.42 -15.83 -19.21
C TRP A 73 0.43 -15.65 -20.36
N GLU A 74 -0.81 -16.08 -20.12
CA GLU A 74 -1.97 -15.77 -20.96
C GLU A 74 -3.05 -15.12 -20.09
N SER A 75 -3.81 -14.21 -20.69
CA SER A 75 -4.92 -13.58 -19.97
C SER A 75 -6.01 -14.60 -19.68
N LEU A 76 -6.42 -14.72 -18.42
CA LEU A 76 -7.62 -15.47 -18.03
C LEU A 76 -8.91 -14.71 -18.38
N ILE A 77 -8.78 -13.45 -18.78
CA ILE A 77 -9.88 -12.56 -19.17
C ILE A 77 -9.85 -12.45 -20.70
N PRO A 78 -10.94 -12.79 -21.42
CA PRO A 78 -11.00 -12.64 -22.86
C PRO A 78 -10.67 -11.22 -23.31
N LEU A 79 -10.00 -11.12 -24.46
CA LEU A 79 -9.83 -9.84 -25.15
C LEU A 79 -11.21 -9.20 -25.34
N ASP A 80 -11.31 -7.90 -25.10
CA ASP A 80 -12.56 -7.12 -25.16
C ASP A 80 -13.54 -7.30 -24.00
N THR A 81 -13.18 -8.03 -22.95
CA THR A 81 -14.00 -8.05 -21.71
C THR A 81 -13.96 -6.67 -21.04
N GLU A 82 -15.09 -5.96 -21.04
CA GLU A 82 -15.22 -4.71 -20.30
C GLU A 82 -15.23 -4.94 -18.78
N PRO A 83 -14.63 -4.02 -17.99
CA PRO A 83 -14.71 -4.11 -16.54
C PRO A 83 -16.18 -3.99 -16.09
N PRO A 84 -16.67 -4.86 -15.19
CA PRO A 84 -18.08 -4.88 -14.79
C PRO A 84 -18.38 -3.78 -13.75
N ILE A 85 -18.17 -2.51 -14.15
CA ILE A 85 -18.31 -1.33 -13.28
C ILE A 85 -19.73 -1.15 -12.74
N PHE A 86 -20.73 -1.66 -13.47
CA PHE A 86 -22.15 -1.63 -13.08
C PHE A 86 -22.45 -2.43 -11.79
N LEU A 87 -21.65 -3.45 -11.47
CA LEU A 87 -21.90 -4.31 -10.29
C LEU A 87 -21.84 -3.56 -8.96
N ASN A 88 -21.13 -2.42 -8.92
CA ASN A 88 -20.97 -1.61 -7.72
C ASN A 88 -21.68 -0.25 -7.82
N GLU A 89 -22.43 0.01 -8.90
CA GLU A 89 -23.00 1.32 -9.16
C GLU A 89 -23.89 1.81 -8.01
N GLU A 90 -24.86 1.00 -7.59
CA GLU A 90 -25.76 1.33 -6.47
C GLU A 90 -24.98 1.59 -5.17
N LYS A 91 -24.04 0.71 -4.83
CA LYS A 91 -23.22 0.82 -3.61
C LYS A 91 -22.38 2.08 -3.65
N MET A 92 -21.74 2.39 -4.77
CA MET A 92 -20.91 3.57 -4.93
C MET A 92 -21.78 4.84 -4.87
N ALA A 93 -22.93 4.86 -5.52
CA ALA A 93 -23.87 5.99 -5.45
C ALA A 93 -24.33 6.25 -4.01
N ARG A 94 -24.59 5.19 -3.23
CA ARG A 94 -25.01 5.28 -1.83
C ARG A 94 -23.89 5.70 -0.88
N TYR A 95 -22.73 5.05 -0.95
CA TYR A 95 -21.70 5.16 0.09
C TYR A 95 -20.60 6.17 -0.23
N ARG A 96 -20.33 6.47 -1.51
CA ARG A 96 -19.26 7.41 -1.86
C ARG A 96 -19.45 8.79 -1.23
N PRO A 97 -20.64 9.42 -1.25
CA PRO A 97 -20.85 10.72 -0.61
C PRO A 97 -20.66 10.67 0.92
N LEU A 98 -21.03 9.55 1.54
CA LEU A 98 -20.87 9.35 2.99
C LEU A 98 -19.41 9.17 3.39
N LEU A 99 -18.64 8.44 2.57
CA LEU A 99 -17.22 8.20 2.79
C LEU A 99 -16.35 9.43 2.48
N ASP A 100 -16.81 10.33 1.62
CA ASP A 100 -16.04 11.50 1.20
C ASP A 100 -15.70 12.42 2.38
N ALA A 101 -16.67 12.63 3.28
CA ALA A 101 -16.48 13.37 4.52
C ALA A 101 -15.50 12.71 5.51
N LEU A 102 -15.17 11.43 5.31
CA LEU A 102 -14.25 10.66 6.16
C LEU A 102 -12.85 10.54 5.56
N ARG A 103 -12.62 11.06 4.35
CA ARG A 103 -11.30 11.01 3.71
C ARG A 103 -10.30 11.85 4.50
N TYR A 104 -9.04 11.43 4.45
CA TYR A 104 -7.95 12.22 5.01
C TYR A 104 -7.87 13.57 4.30
N ASP A 105 -7.89 14.66 5.07
CA ASP A 105 -7.79 16.03 4.60
C ASP A 105 -6.40 16.61 4.95
N PRO A 106 -5.46 16.62 3.99
CA PRO A 106 -4.10 17.10 4.21
C PRO A 106 -3.99 18.63 4.31
N GLU A 107 -5.04 19.39 3.99
CA GLU A 107 -5.04 20.85 4.18
C GLU A 107 -5.32 21.23 5.64
N ARG A 108 -5.96 20.33 6.39
CA ARG A 108 -6.37 20.56 7.78
C ARG A 108 -5.51 19.84 8.81
N PHE A 109 -4.89 18.74 8.44
CA PHE A 109 -4.15 17.88 9.37
C PHE A 109 -2.83 17.42 8.75
N ASP A 110 -1.75 17.49 9.51
CA ASP A 110 -0.41 17.06 9.09
C ASP A 110 -0.33 15.54 8.90
N THR A 111 -1.17 14.79 9.64
CA THR A 111 -1.23 13.32 9.52
C THR A 111 -2.65 12.77 9.65
N TYR A 112 -2.87 11.59 9.08
CA TYR A 112 -4.12 10.85 9.29
C TYR A 112 -4.39 10.53 10.77
N LEU A 113 -3.35 10.33 11.58
CA LEU A 113 -3.51 10.08 13.02
C LEU A 113 -4.03 11.32 13.76
N GLU A 114 -3.55 12.50 13.38
CA GLU A 114 -4.05 13.76 13.91
C GLU A 114 -5.53 13.97 13.58
N GLN A 115 -5.96 13.67 12.34
CA GLN A 115 -7.37 13.71 11.96
C GLN A 115 -8.25 12.77 12.82
N LEU A 116 -7.69 11.66 13.29
CA LEU A 116 -8.38 10.72 14.18
C LEU A 116 -8.30 11.13 15.67
N GLY A 117 -7.64 12.25 16.01
CA GLY A 117 -7.42 12.68 17.39
C GLY A 117 -6.39 11.84 18.14
N ILE A 118 -5.49 11.15 17.42
CA ILE A 118 -4.49 10.25 17.98
C ILE A 118 -3.15 10.99 18.09
N THR A 119 -2.66 11.16 19.32
CA THR A 119 -1.33 11.74 19.56
C THR A 119 -0.23 10.85 18.99
N TYR A 120 0.59 11.41 18.11
CA TYR A 120 1.76 10.77 17.51
C TYR A 120 2.83 11.83 17.17
N PRO A 121 4.13 11.55 17.31
CA PRO A 121 4.71 10.28 17.78
C PRO A 121 4.61 10.12 19.30
N THR A 122 4.44 8.89 19.77
CA THR A 122 4.35 8.55 21.20
C THR A 122 5.72 8.21 21.81
N VAL A 123 6.81 8.68 21.21
CA VAL A 123 8.15 8.49 21.78
C VAL A 123 8.27 9.29 23.07
N ARG A 124 8.84 8.67 24.11
CA ARG A 124 9.18 9.36 25.35
C ARG A 124 10.26 10.41 25.06
N SER A 125 10.18 11.54 25.74
CA SER A 125 11.26 12.54 25.70
C SER A 125 12.54 11.89 26.26
N PRO A 126 13.74 12.24 25.73
CA PRO A 126 15.03 11.81 26.30
C PRO A 126 15.18 12.16 27.79
N GLU A 127 14.41 13.11 28.31
CA GLU A 127 14.40 13.51 29.72
C GLU A 127 13.55 12.58 30.61
N GLN A 128 12.88 11.60 30.01
CA GLN A 128 12.00 10.62 30.68
C GLN A 128 12.62 9.20 30.72
N GLU A 129 13.93 9.10 30.46
CA GLU A 129 14.76 7.89 30.56
C GLU A 129 15.71 8.01 31.76
#